data_AF-A0A0B3B5X3-F1
#
_entry.id   AF-A0A0B3B5X3-F1
#
_cell.length_a   1.000
_cell.length_b   1.000
_cell.length_c   1.000
_cell.angle_alpha   90.00
_cell.angle_beta   90.00
_cell.angle_gamma   90.00
#
_symmetry.space_group_name_H-M   'P 1'
#
loop_
_entity.id
_entity.type
_entity.pdbx_description
1 polymer ?
#
loop_
_entity_poly.entity_id
_entity_poly.type
_entity_poly.pdbx_seq_one_letter_code
_entity_poly.pdbx_strand_id
1 'polypeptide(L)'
;MLGGKFRKKLKALLAAAGKALSIIPLTANQFTATSILLALIAALFIANQNLAAGLLFVVLAILVDVLDGSFAEAKKQKSNFGNYFDAIVDKVAECV
;
A
#
# COMPACT_ATOMS: atom_id res chain seq x y z
N MET A 1 9.12 -26.72 -6.00
CA MET A 1 9.18 -26.03 -7.31
C MET A 1 7.90 -25.28 -7.72
N LEU A 2 6.78 -25.39 -6.97
CA LEU A 2 5.51 -24.67 -7.27
C LEU A 2 5.56 -23.15 -6.99
N GLY A 3 6.41 -22.69 -6.07
CA GLY A 3 6.48 -21.27 -5.68
C GLY A 3 7.02 -20.32 -6.76
N GLY A 4 7.88 -20.79 -7.68
CA GLY A 4 8.51 -19.92 -8.67
C GLY A 4 7.53 -19.39 -9.73
N LYS A 5 6.62 -20.23 -10.21
CA LYS A 5 5.60 -19.85 -11.21
C LYS A 5 4.53 -18.94 -10.60
N PHE A 6 4.12 -19.22 -9.36
CA PHE A 6 3.13 -18.41 -8.63
C PHE A 6 3.67 -17.01 -8.31
N ARG A 7 4.88 -16.91 -7.76
CA ARG A 7 5.55 -15.61 -7.50
C ARG A 7 5.68 -14.76 -8.77
N LYS A 8 5.98 -15.38 -9.90
CA LYS A 8 6.12 -14.67 -11.18
C LYS A 8 4.78 -14.10 -11.67
N LYS A 9 3.69 -14.85 -11.53
CA LYS A 9 2.32 -14.35 -11.83
C LYS A 9 1.93 -13.22 -10.88
N LEU A 10 2.18 -13.38 -9.58
CA LEU A 10 1.85 -12.36 -8.58
C LEU A 10 2.60 -11.05 -8.85
N LYS A 11 3.91 -11.12 -9.12
CA LYS A 11 4.69 -9.94 -9.51
C LYS A 11 4.16 -9.27 -10.78
N ALA A 12 3.76 -10.05 -11.79
CA ALA A 12 3.19 -9.49 -13.01
C ALA A 12 1.85 -8.78 -12.76
N LEU A 13 1.00 -9.33 -11.88
CA LEU A 13 -0.24 -8.69 -11.47
C LEU A 13 0.01 -7.38 -10.72
N LEU A 14 0.92 -7.39 -9.74
CA LEU A 14 1.30 -6.19 -8.97
C LEU A 14 1.90 -5.11 -9.86
N ALA A 15 2.75 -5.49 -10.82
CA ALA A 15 3.29 -4.56 -11.80
C ALA A 15 2.21 -3.95 -12.71
N ALA A 16 1.22 -4.75 -13.13
CA ALA A 16 0.08 -4.26 -13.91
C ALA A 16 -0.78 -3.29 -13.08
N ALA A 17 -1.06 -3.62 -11.82
CA ALA A 17 -1.80 -2.77 -10.89
C ALA A 17 -1.05 -1.45 -10.61
N GLY A 18 0.24 -1.52 -10.29
CA GLY A 18 1.08 -0.33 -10.10
C GLY A 18 1.15 0.56 -11.33
N LYS A 19 1.20 -0.02 -12.53
CA LYS A 19 1.13 0.73 -13.80
C LYS A 19 -0.24 1.37 -14.01
N ALA A 20 -1.34 0.66 -13.74
CA ALA A 20 -2.68 1.23 -13.84
C ALA A 20 -2.85 2.40 -12.87
N LEU A 21 -2.33 2.29 -11.65
CA LEU A 21 -2.38 3.34 -10.64
C LEU A 21 -1.43 4.50 -10.95
N SER A 22 -0.36 4.30 -11.72
CA SER A 22 0.62 5.36 -12.05
C SER A 22 0.02 6.56 -12.79
N ILE A 23 -1.19 6.44 -13.34
CA ILE A 23 -1.94 7.56 -13.92
C ILE A 23 -2.36 8.60 -12.87
N ILE A 24 -2.48 8.19 -11.60
CA ILE A 24 -2.86 9.06 -10.49
C ILE A 24 -1.73 10.08 -10.30
N PRO A 25 -2.01 11.40 -10.22
CA PRO A 25 -1.00 12.45 -10.13
C PRO A 25 -0.37 12.59 -8.73
N LEU A 26 -0.07 11.47 -8.05
CA LEU A 26 0.61 11.42 -6.76
C LEU A 26 2.06 10.96 -6.92
N THR A 27 2.97 11.46 -6.08
CA THR A 27 4.31 10.88 -5.94
C THR A 27 4.25 9.54 -5.20
N ALA A 28 5.27 8.70 -5.34
CA ALA A 28 5.37 7.43 -4.60
C ALA A 28 5.19 7.63 -3.09
N ASN A 29 5.91 8.59 -2.50
CA ASN A 29 5.80 8.89 -1.08
C ASN A 29 4.40 9.39 -0.68
N GLN A 30 3.75 10.19 -1.52
CA GLN A 30 2.36 10.60 -1.25
C GLN A 30 1.40 9.42 -1.30
N PHE A 31 1.62 8.48 -2.22
CA PHE A 31 0.83 7.25 -2.32
C PHE A 31 1.01 6.39 -1.07
N THR A 32 2.25 6.14 -0.64
CA THR A 32 2.56 5.46 0.63
C THR A 32 1.90 6.16 1.82
N ALA A 33 1.99 7.49 1.92
CA ALA A 33 1.37 8.25 3.02
C ALA A 33 -0.16 8.12 3.11
N THR A 34 -0.85 7.72 2.02
CA THR A 34 -2.29 7.46 2.08
C THR A 34 -2.66 6.25 2.93
N SER A 35 -1.74 5.31 3.15
CA SER A 35 -2.00 4.16 4.03
C SER A 35 -2.30 4.59 5.47
N ILE A 36 -1.62 5.64 5.97
CA ILE A 36 -1.88 6.22 7.30
C ILE A 36 -3.31 6.78 7.38
N LEU A 37 -3.76 7.48 6.35
CA LEU A 37 -5.14 8.00 6.31
C LEU A 37 -6.16 6.86 6.34
N LEU A 38 -5.90 5.78 5.61
CA LEU A 38 -6.76 4.59 5.61
C LEU A 38 -6.75 3.89 6.97
N ALA A 39 -5.60 3.75 7.62
CA ALA A 39 -5.48 3.20 8.97
C ALA A 39 -6.26 4.05 9.99
N LEU A 40 -6.15 5.37 9.94
CA LEU A 40 -6.93 6.27 10.81
C LEU A 40 -8.43 6.13 10.59
N ILE A 41 -8.89 6.04 9.34
CA ILE A 41 -10.29 5.80 9.02
C ILE A 41 -10.73 4.44 9.57
N ALA A 42 -9.90 3.39 9.43
CA ALA A 42 -10.17 2.08 10.00
C ALA A 42 -10.35 2.15 11.52
N ALA A 43 -9.41 2.81 12.22
CA ALA A 43 -9.47 3.00 13.67
C ALA A 43 -10.76 3.72 14.11
N LEU A 44 -11.20 4.75 13.37
CA LEU A 44 -12.47 5.44 13.64
C LEU A 44 -13.69 4.50 13.50
N PHE A 45 -13.74 3.63 12.48
CA PHE A 45 -14.83 2.67 12.35
C PHE A 45 -14.81 1.59 13.42
N ILE A 46 -13.62 1.10 13.78
CA ILE A 46 -13.43 0.12 14.86
C ILE A 46 -13.89 0.71 16.20
N ALA A 47 -13.49 1.95 16.50
CA ALA A 47 -13.89 2.67 17.71
C ALA A 47 -15.42 2.84 17.81
N ASN A 48 -16.10 3.00 16.67
CA ASN A 48 -17.57 3.09 16.58
C ASN A 48 -18.27 1.73 16.54
N GLN A 49 -17.58 0.63 16.87
CA GLN A 49 -18.08 -0.75 16.82
C GLN A 49 -18.50 -1.25 15.43
N ASN A 50 -18.16 -0.51 14.36
CA ASN A 50 -18.41 -0.94 12.99
C ASN A 50 -17.21 -1.73 12.46
N LEU A 51 -17.07 -2.96 12.93
CA LEU A 51 -15.94 -3.84 12.61
C LEU A 51 -15.85 -4.20 11.12
N ALA A 52 -16.98 -4.28 10.42
CA ALA A 52 -17.00 -4.61 9.00
C ALA A 52 -16.38 -3.49 8.16
N ALA A 53 -16.75 -2.24 8.42
CA ALA A 53 -16.14 -1.08 7.78
C ALA A 53 -14.67 -0.92 8.21
N GLY A 54 -14.37 -1.10 9.49
CA GLY A 54 -13.00 -1.09 10.00
C GLY A 54 -12.08 -2.07 9.27
N LEU A 55 -12.52 -3.33 9.14
CA LEU A 55 -11.78 -4.37 8.42
C LEU A 55 -11.57 -4.01 6.94
N LEU A 56 -12.58 -3.44 6.28
CA LEU A 56 -12.45 -2.99 4.90
C LEU A 56 -11.31 -1.98 4.75
N PHE A 57 -11.23 -0.98 5.62
CA PHE A 57 -10.18 0.04 5.56
C PHE A 57 -8.80 -0.49 5.94
N VAL A 58 -8.70 -1.44 6.89
CA VAL A 58 -7.44 -2.17 7.16
C VAL A 58 -6.93 -2.88 5.91
N VAL A 59 -7.81 -3.63 5.22
CA VAL A 59 -7.43 -4.33 3.99
C VAL A 59 -7.00 -3.34 2.90
N LEU A 60 -7.68 -2.20 2.78
CA LEU A 60 -7.28 -1.15 1.84
C LEU A 60 -5.90 -0.55 2.17
N ALA A 61 -5.59 -0.32 3.45
CA ALA A 61 -4.28 0.18 3.87
C ALA A 61 -3.16 -0.80 3.48
N ILE A 62 -3.34 -2.09 3.75
CA ILE A 62 -2.40 -3.16 3.35
C ILE A 62 -2.27 -3.24 1.82
N LEU A 63 -3.36 -3.04 1.08
CA LEU A 63 -3.29 -3.04 -0.38
C LEU A 63 -2.47 -1.85 -0.91
N VAL A 64 -2.59 -0.66 -0.31
CA VAL A 64 -1.77 0.50 -0.67
C VAL A 64 -0.30 0.20 -0.44
N ASP A 65 0.06 -0.34 0.72
CA ASP A 65 1.43 -0.73 1.09
C ASP A 65 2.02 -1.72 0.06
N VAL A 66 1.34 -2.83 -0.20
CA VAL A 66 1.82 -3.83 -1.18
C VAL A 66 1.98 -3.25 -2.62
N LEU A 67 1.20 -2.22 -2.96
CA LEU A 67 1.20 -1.61 -4.29
C LEU A 67 2.19 -0.45 -4.43
N ASP A 68 2.65 0.15 -3.33
CA ASP A 68 3.44 1.38 -3.38
C ASP A 68 4.81 1.17 -4.06
N GLY A 69 5.43 0.00 -3.88
CA GLY A 69 6.68 -0.37 -4.51
C GLY A 69 6.52 -0.60 -6.02
N SER A 70 5.38 -1.14 -6.44
CA SER A 70 5.02 -1.29 -7.86
C SER A 70 4.65 0.05 -8.49
N PHE A 71 4.01 0.94 -7.73
CA PHE A 71 3.69 2.30 -8.14
C PHE A 71 4.97 3.15 -8.30
N ALA A 72 5.90 3.07 -7.34
CA ALA A 72 7.21 3.70 -7.40
C ALA A 72 8.04 3.18 -8.58
N GLU A 73 7.99 1.87 -8.86
CA GLU A 73 8.62 1.27 -10.03
C GLU A 73 8.04 1.81 -11.35
N ALA A 74 6.71 1.84 -11.46
CA ALA A 74 6.02 2.35 -12.64
C ALA A 74 6.32 3.83 -12.90
N LYS A 75 6.45 4.65 -11.84
CA LYS A 75 6.80 6.07 -11.93
C LYS A 75 8.30 6.36 -12.02
N LYS A 76 9.17 5.35 -11.98
CA LYS A 76 10.63 5.50 -11.90
C LYS A 76 11.07 6.37 -10.70
N GLN A 77 10.36 6.26 -9.58
CA GLN A 77 10.59 7.05 -8.35
C GLN A 77 11.18 6.21 -7.20
N LYS A 78 11.69 5.01 -7.48
CA LYS A 78 12.41 4.22 -6.46
C LYS A 78 13.64 4.96 -5.97
N SER A 79 13.75 5.10 -4.65
CA SER A 79 14.87 5.77 -3.99
C SER A 79 15.13 5.17 -2.60
N ASN A 80 16.36 5.32 -2.09
CA ASN A 80 16.70 4.88 -0.74
C ASN A 80 15.85 5.61 0.31
N PHE A 81 15.63 6.92 0.12
CA PHE A 81 14.74 7.69 0.99
C PHE A 81 13.32 7.13 1.00
N GLY A 82 12.77 6.79 -0.17
CA GLY A 82 11.45 6.17 -0.28
C GLY A 82 11.33 4.88 0.52
N ASN A 83 12.34 3.99 0.44
CA ASN A 83 12.35 2.76 1.24
C ASN A 83 12.41 3.01 2.76
N TYR A 84 13.12 4.05 3.20
CA TYR A 84 13.11 4.43 4.62
C TYR A 84 11.78 5.05 5.04
N PHE A 85 11.19 5.87 4.17
CA PHE A 85 9.90 6.49 4.39
C PHE A 85 8.79 5.43 4.52
N ASP A 86 8.77 4.48 3.60
CA ASP A 86 7.91 3.29 3.63
C ASP A 86 7.99 2.56 4.97
N ALA A 87 9.19 2.17 5.40
CA ALA A 87 9.39 1.49 6.69
C ALA A 87 9.02 2.32 7.94
N ILE A 88 8.92 3.66 7.84
CA ILE A 88 8.43 4.53 8.91
C ILE A 88 6.89 4.57 8.87
N VAL A 89 6.32 4.79 7.68
CA VAL A 89 4.88 4.82 7.46
C VAL A 89 4.24 3.52 7.91
N ASP A 90 4.84 2.39 7.58
CA ASP A 90 4.36 1.05 7.92
C ASP A 90 4.19 0.89 9.45
N LYS A 91 5.20 1.30 10.22
CA LYS A 91 5.15 1.29 11.70
C LYS A 91 4.09 2.23 12.26
N VAL A 92 3.90 3.39 11.63
CA VAL A 92 2.85 4.34 12.05
C VAL A 92 1.48 3.74 11.78
N ALA A 93 1.27 3.14 10.61
CA ALA A 93 0.02 2.50 10.24
C ALA A 93 -0.30 1.28 11.12
N GLU A 94 0.70 0.49 11.51
CA GLU A 94 0.55 -0.62 12.46
C GLU A 94 0.18 -0.18 13.90
N CYS A 95 0.61 1.03 14.30
CA CYS A 95 0.33 1.56 15.63
C CYS A 95 -1.07 2.17 15.78
N VAL A 96 -1.73 2.47 14.67
CA VAL A 96 -3.08 3.05 14.60
C VAL A 96 -4.13 1.96 14.67
#